data_AF-A0A8C6Z6S0-F1
#
_entry.id   AF-A0A8C6Z6S0-F1
#
_cell.length_a   1.000
_cell.length_b   1.000
_cell.length_c   1.000
_cell.angle_alpha   90.00
_cell.angle_beta   90.00
_cell.angle_gamma   90.00
#
_symmetry.space_group_name_H-M   'P 1'
#
loop_
_entity.id
_entity.type
_entity.pdbx_description
1 polymer ?
#
loop_
_entity_poly.entity_id
_entity_poly.type
_entity_poly.pdbx_seq_one_letter_code
_entity_poly.pdbx_strand_id
1 'polypeptide(L)' 'MAPRFWVLRCCGCRLFQVQQVRRSGKWSCAVCGQKQAVQKVYGDGSAVDCRLHVQKLNLLQGEAEERSPWRASGTVIR' A
#
# COMPACT_ATOMS: atom_id res chain seq x y z
N MET A 1 -22.14 2.75 -14.70
CA MET A 1 -20.84 2.09 -14.47
C MET A 1 -20.44 2.31 -13.02
N ALA A 2 -20.17 1.23 -12.28
CA ALA A 2 -19.70 1.36 -10.90
C ALA A 2 -18.26 1.89 -10.86
N PRO A 3 -17.87 2.71 -9.86
CA PRO A 3 -16.50 3.17 -9.71
C PRO A 3 -15.58 1.98 -9.40
N ARG A 4 -14.46 1.88 -10.15
CA ARG A 4 -13.40 0.90 -9.91
C ARG A 4 -12.33 1.48 -9.01
N PHE A 5 -11.72 0.60 -8.22
CA PHE A 5 -10.62 0.93 -7.33
C PHE A 5 -9.42 0.03 -7.63
N TRP A 6 -8.23 0.54 -7.35
CA TRP A 6 -6.97 -0.18 -7.39
C TRP A 6 -6.38 -0.29 -5.99
N VAL A 7 -5.69 -1.39 -5.76
CA VAL A 7 -4.80 -1.58 -4.62
C VAL A 7 -3.37 -1.33 -5.07
N LEU A 8 -2.74 -0.33 -4.48
CA LEU A 8 -1.40 0.15 -4.83
C LEU A 8 -0.48 0.10 -3.62
N ARG A 9 0.83 -0.03 -3.85
CA ARG A 9 1.85 0.01 -2.80
C ARG A 9 2.64 1.31 -2.88
N CYS A 10 2.77 2.01 -1.76
CA CYS A 10 3.58 3.22 -1.70
C CYS A 10 5.08 2.91 -1.84
N CYS A 11 5.85 3.66 -2.63
CA CYS A 11 7.30 3.46 -2.70
C CYS A 11 8.09 4.04 -1.51
N GLY A 12 7.51 4.95 -0.73
CA GLY A 12 8.13 5.51 0.48
C GLY A 12 7.90 4.64 1.71
N CYS A 13 6.67 4.66 2.23
CA CYS A 13 6.31 3.91 3.45
C CYS A 13 5.94 2.44 3.21
N ARG A 14 5.93 1.97 1.95
CA ARG A 14 5.61 0.59 1.56
C ARG A 14 4.22 0.09 1.93
N LEU A 15 3.34 0.92 2.49
CA LEU A 15 1.96 0.55 2.82
C LEU A 15 1.10 0.42 1.56
N PHE A 16 0.21 -0.58 1.60
CA PHE A 16 -0.82 -0.79 0.61
C PHE A 16 -2.02 0.12 0.87
N GLN A 17 -2.58 0.68 -0.19
CA GLN A 17 -3.67 1.64 -0.14
C GLN A 17 -4.66 1.44 -1.28
N VAL A 18 -5.92 1.78 -1.01
CA VAL A 18 -6.99 1.80 -2.00
C VAL A 18 -7.00 3.16 -2.68
N GLN A 19 -6.98 3.17 -4.01
CA GLN A 19 -7.05 4.38 -4.82
C GLN A 19 -8.13 4.21 -5.88
N GLN A 20 -9.05 5.17 -5.99
CA GLN A 20 -10.00 5.18 -7.11
C GLN A 20 -9.23 5.33 -8.42
N VAL A 21 -9.62 4.55 -9.44
CA VAL A 21 -8.97 4.54 -10.75
C VAL A 21 -9.00 5.94 -11.35
N ARG A 22 -7.82 6.44 -11.74
CA ARG A 22 -7.64 7.74 -12.39
C ARG A 22 -6.82 7.56 -13.66
N ARG A 23 -7.21 8.25 -14.73
CA ARG A 23 -6.50 8.23 -16.03
C ARG A 23 -5.06 8.74 -15.96
N SER A 24 -4.74 9.63 -15.01
CA SER A 24 -3.42 10.24 -14.91
C SER A 24 -2.31 9.29 -14.46
N GLY A 25 -2.66 8.11 -13.90
CA GLY A 25 -1.67 7.17 -13.35
C GLY A 25 -0.84 7.75 -12.20
N LYS A 26 -1.25 8.87 -11.60
CA LYS A 26 -0.57 9.54 -10.48
C LYS A 26 -1.46 9.52 -9.24
N TRP A 27 -0.86 9.29 -8.08
CA TRP A 27 -1.54 9.25 -6.80
C TRP A 27 -0.62 9.74 -5.67
N SER A 28 -1.21 10.04 -4.51
CA SER A 28 -0.46 10.47 -3.32
C SER A 28 -0.75 9.51 -2.19
N CYS A 29 0.30 9.10 -1.47
CA CYS A 29 0.14 8.28 -0.28
C CYS A 29 -0.57 9.09 0.81
N ALA A 30 -1.69 8.57 1.34
CA ALA A 30 -2.43 9.21 2.43
C ALA A 30 -1.69 9.13 3.77
N VAL A 31 -0.73 8.20 3.91
CA VAL A 31 0.02 8.01 5.16
C VAL A 31 1.27 8.88 5.23
N CYS A 32 2.11 8.87 4.17
CA CYS A 32 3.39 9.60 4.16
C CYS A 32 3.40 10.82 3.22
N GLY A 33 2.30 11.12 2.54
CA GLY A 33 2.17 12.29 1.65
C GLY A 33 2.89 12.16 0.29
N GLN A 34 3.67 11.10 0.06
CA GLN A 34 4.49 10.99 -1.14
C GLN A 34 3.65 10.88 -2.42
N LYS A 35 3.86 11.85 -3.33
CA LYS A 35 3.31 11.86 -4.68
C LYS A 35 4.10 10.90 -5.56
N GLN A 36 3.40 10.00 -6.25
CA GLN A 36 4.04 8.94 -7.02
C GLN A 36 3.18 8.48 -8.20
N ALA A 37 3.83 7.86 -9.18
CA ALA A 37 3.13 7.17 -10.26
C ALA A 37 2.65 5.79 -9.80
N VAL A 38 1.63 5.27 -10.47
CA VAL A 38 1.21 3.87 -10.37
C VAL A 38 2.33 3.02 -10.97
N GLN A 39 3.01 2.22 -10.14
CA GLN A 39 4.05 1.30 -10.59
C GLN A 39 3.49 -0.10 -10.86
N LYS A 40 2.65 -0.59 -9.93
CA LYS A 40 2.03 -1.91 -10.00
C LYS A 40 0.67 -1.87 -9.32
N VAL A 41 -0.32 -2.51 -9.95
CA VAL A 41 -1.64 -2.76 -9.37
C VAL A 41 -1.63 -4.16 -8.76
N TYR A 42 -1.91 -4.23 -7.46
CA TYR A 42 -1.94 -5.48 -6.70
C TYR A 42 -3.33 -6.09 -6.60
N GLY A 43 -4.35 -5.31 -6.90
CA GLY A 43 -5.74 -5.75 -7.01
C GLY A 43 -6.60 -4.67 -7.63
N ASP A 44 -7.69 -5.06 -8.26
CA ASP A 44 -8.67 -4.15 -8.82
C ASP A 44 -10.08 -4.69 -8.57
N GLY A 45 -11.05 -3.80 -8.32
CA GLY A 45 -12.41 -4.23 -8.07
C GLY A 45 -13.27 -3.19 -7.36
N SER A 46 -14.24 -3.69 -6.60
CA SER A 46 -15.11 -2.86 -5.78
C SER A 46 -14.34 -2.24 -4.60
N ALA A 47 -14.90 -1.17 -4.02
CA ALA A 47 -14.30 -0.54 -2.85
C ALA A 47 -14.22 -1.49 -1.64
N VAL A 48 -15.18 -2.40 -1.49
CA VAL A 48 -15.22 -3.36 -0.38
C VAL A 48 -14.10 -4.39 -0.53
N ASP A 49 -14.01 -5.02 -1.70
CA ASP A 49 -12.98 -6.03 -1.97
C ASP A 49 -11.58 -5.45 -1.85
N CYS A 50 -11.36 -4.24 -2.40
CA CYS A 50 -10.08 -3.55 -2.32
C CYS A 50 -9.68 -3.22 -0.87
N ARG A 51 -10.64 -2.82 -0.02
CA ARG A 51 -10.38 -2.54 1.40
C ARG A 51 -9.96 -3.79 2.16
N LEU A 52 -10.67 -4.90 1.96
CA LEU A 52 -10.31 -6.20 2.56
C LEU A 52 -8.93 -6.67 2.09
N HIS A 53 -8.66 -6.50 0.80
CA HIS A 53 -7.36 -6.87 0.23
C HIS A 53 -6.21 -6.04 0.81
N VAL A 54 -6.38 -4.72 0.93
CA VAL A 54 -5.39 -3.83 1.56
C VAL A 54 -5.11 -4.22 3.01
N GLN A 55 -6.14 -4.53 3.79
CA GLN A 55 -5.97 -4.98 5.18
C GLN A 55 -5.11 -6.24 5.25
N LYS A 56 -5.43 -7.25 4.43
CA LYS A 56 -4.65 -8.50 4.34
C LYS A 56 -3.20 -8.25 3.95
N LEU A 57 -2.96 -7.44 2.90
CA LEU A 57 -1.61 -7.17 2.41
C LEU A 57 -0.75 -6.40 3.42
N ASN A 58 -1.33 -5.42 4.12
CA ASN A 58 -0.60 -4.68 5.15
C ASN A 58 -0.26 -5.57 6.36
N LEU A 59 -1.16 -6.47 6.76
CA LEU A 59 -0.88 -7.45 7.83
C LEU A 59 0.29 -8.36 7.45
N LEU A 60 0.22 -9.00 6.28
CA LEU A 60 1.29 -9.87 5.78
C LEU A 60 2.63 -9.14 5.64
N GLN A 61 2.60 -7.87 5.21
CA GLN A 61 3.82 -7.07 5.14
C GLN A 61 4.39 -6.76 6.52
N GLY A 62 3.54 -6.43 7.50
CA GLY A 62 3.97 -6.20 8.88
C GLY A 62 4.67 -7.43 9.46
N GLU A 63 4.04 -8.60 9.33
CA GLU A 63 4.62 -9.88 9.77
C GLU A 63 5.96 -10.19 9.07
N ALA A 64 6.07 -9.91 7.78
CA ALA A 64 7.31 -10.11 7.03
C ALA A 64 8.41 -9.12 7.45
N GLU A 65 8.05 -7.88 7.77
CA GLU A 65 9.00 -6.88 8.27
C GLU A 65 9.48 -7.25 9.69
N GLU A 66 8.62 -7.78 10.55
CA GLU A 66 8.97 -8.22 11.91
C GLU A 66 9.86 -9.46 11.92
N ARG A 67 9.60 -10.42 11.01
CA ARG A 67 10.46 -11.61 10.85
C ARG A 67 11.82 -11.31 10.20
N SER A 68 12.04 -10.08 9.73
CA SER A 68 13.33 -9.70 9.15
C SER A 68 14.40 -9.57 10.23
N PRO A 69 15.48 -10.39 10.20
CA PRO A 69 16.52 -10.37 11.23
C PRO A 69 17.20 -8.99 11.35
N TRP A 70 17.15 -8.17 10.30
CA TRP A 70 17.70 -6.82 10.26
C TRP A 70 16.90 -5.80 11.10
N ARG A 71 15.62 -6.05 11.39
CA ARG A 71 14.80 -5.19 12.28
C ARG A 71 14.80 -5.67 13.73
N ALA A 72 15.10 -6.94 13.99
CA ALA A 72 15.21 -7.49 15.33
C ALA A 72 16.45 -6.98 16.09
N SER A 73 17.50 -6.54 15.38
CA SER A 73 18.62 -5.81 15.96
C SER A 73 18.26 -4.34 16.15
N GLY A 74 17.43 -4.06 17.14
CA GLY A 74 17.08 -2.71 17.57
C GLY A 74 18.30 -1.94 18.09
N THR A 75 19.11 -1.37 17.20
CA THR A 75 19.87 -0.17 17.51
C THR A 75 19.05 1.03 17.07
N VAL A 76 18.02 1.34 17.86
CA VAL A 76 17.48 2.70 17.93
C VAL A 76 18.54 3.51 18.66
N ILE A 77 19.52 4.07 17.95
CA ILE A 77 20.30 5.18 18.49
C ILE A 77 19.36 6.38 18.42
N ARG A 78 18.76 6.74 19.57
CA ARG A 78 18.17 8.07 19.76
C ARG A 78 19.25 9.13 19.70
#